data_AF-A0A1X1EMH3-F1
#
_entry.id   AF-A0A1X1EMH3-F1
#
_cell.length_a   1.000
_cell.length_b   1.000
_cell.length_c   1.000
_cell.angle_alpha   90.00
_cell.angle_beta   90.00
_cell.angle_gamma   90.00
#
_symmetry.space_group_name_H-M   'P 1'
#
loop_
_entity.id
_entity.type
_entity.pdbx_description
1 polymer ?
#
loop_
_entity_poly.entity_id
_entity_poly.type
_entity_poly.pdbx_seq_one_letter_code
_entity_poly.pdbx_strand_id
1 'polypeptide(L)'
;MKTSRIALALSTILFAGMSQAAPVQVSSFGNVPNDRTVNGFHGSFLYSDTGTVNGFDLPILGYSELDHLNGLQIGAAAGSHIRNGMNGAAIGLFNWHGGQDNGLNIGLANQVGDLNGANIGLYSRTENVTGFNLGLANMTRDVDGFNLAGIANYSQGNIRGLNISPFNWTEGKTTGANISVANHTRDMTGLNVGAVANWSEGDITGLNIAAVNKSQNVVGANIAAFNWSEDMTGLNIAAINRTHNVTGANIGAVNIMGNVTGFNLGGFNFTGDVTGLNLGGINVAKNVDGLNLGGINFSQSSTADIGAINYADRTTFQFGLINTTKDLEGLQIGLINVATNAAIPVLPLVNFHRSF
;
A
#
# COMPACT_ATOMS: atom_id res chain seq x y z
N MET A 1 -21.55 28.03 74.16
CA MET A 1 -22.23 27.37 73.01
C MET A 1 -21.98 28.11 71.67
N LYS A 2 -20.72 28.38 71.28
CA LYS A 2 -20.42 29.14 70.03
C LYS A 2 -19.61 28.38 68.98
N THR A 3 -19.13 27.18 69.27
CA THR A 3 -18.33 26.34 68.35
C THR A 3 -19.14 25.42 67.43
N SER A 4 -20.44 25.23 67.72
CA SER A 4 -21.29 24.27 66.98
C SER A 4 -21.72 24.75 65.58
N ARG A 5 -21.86 26.07 65.35
CA ARG A 5 -22.35 26.59 64.07
C ARG A 5 -21.28 26.60 62.96
N ILE A 6 -20.02 26.78 63.32
CA ILE A 6 -18.89 26.77 62.37
C ILE A 6 -18.56 25.34 61.95
N ALA A 7 -18.58 24.38 62.88
CA ALA A 7 -18.39 22.97 62.56
C ALA A 7 -19.52 22.42 61.67
N LEU A 8 -20.77 22.84 61.92
CA LEU A 8 -21.91 22.45 61.09
C LEU A 8 -21.82 23.07 59.68
N ALA A 9 -21.44 24.35 59.58
CA ALA A 9 -21.24 25.02 58.30
C ALA A 9 -20.04 24.48 57.50
N LEU A 10 -18.93 24.13 58.17
CA LEU A 10 -17.81 23.44 57.51
C LEU A 10 -18.21 22.02 57.07
N SER A 11 -19.00 21.30 57.87
CA SER A 11 -19.46 19.96 57.50
C SER A 11 -20.42 19.99 56.31
N THR A 12 -21.31 20.99 56.21
CA THR A 12 -22.19 21.14 55.05
C THR A 12 -21.45 21.62 53.80
N ILE A 13 -20.37 22.41 53.93
CA ILE A 13 -19.51 22.80 52.80
C ILE A 13 -18.61 21.62 52.36
N LEU A 14 -18.10 20.82 53.30
CA LEU A 14 -17.33 19.61 53.02
C LEU A 14 -18.19 18.50 52.38
N PHE A 15 -19.47 18.38 52.77
CA PHE A 15 -20.42 17.44 52.16
C PHE A 15 -21.04 17.97 50.85
N ALA A 16 -21.26 19.29 50.70
CA ALA A 16 -21.77 19.86 49.45
C ALA A 16 -20.75 19.81 48.30
N GLY A 17 -19.45 19.69 48.62
CA GLY A 17 -18.37 19.48 47.63
C GLY A 17 -18.21 18.02 47.18
N MET A 18 -18.89 17.07 47.82
CA MET A 18 -18.93 15.66 47.37
C MET A 18 -20.18 15.47 46.51
N SER A 19 -20.09 15.85 45.22
CA SER A 19 -21.03 15.33 44.22
C SER A 19 -20.98 13.80 44.30
N GLN A 20 -21.99 13.20 44.90
CA GLN A 20 -22.14 11.76 45.02
C GLN A 20 -22.53 11.25 43.63
N ALA A 21 -21.67 10.44 43.00
CA ALA A 21 -22.04 9.80 41.74
C ALA A 21 -23.29 8.93 41.96
N ALA A 22 -24.28 9.07 41.07
CA ALA A 22 -25.50 8.28 41.17
C ALA A 22 -25.20 6.79 40.87
N PRO A 23 -25.67 5.83 41.67
CA PRO A 23 -25.49 4.41 41.36
C PRO A 23 -26.40 3.96 40.20
N VAL A 24 -27.54 4.62 40.04
CA VAL A 24 -28.53 4.36 38.98
C VAL A 24 -29.06 5.70 38.48
N GLN A 25 -29.09 5.88 37.17
CA GLN A 25 -29.72 7.03 36.52
C GLN A 25 -30.60 6.54 35.37
N VAL A 26 -31.83 7.07 35.31
CA VAL A 26 -32.77 6.79 34.23
C VAL A 26 -33.21 8.09 33.57
N SER A 27 -33.37 8.04 32.24
CA SER A 27 -33.62 9.23 31.45
C SER A 27 -34.64 8.98 30.33
N SER A 28 -35.48 9.98 30.05
CA SER A 28 -36.36 9.97 28.88
C SER A 28 -36.34 11.33 28.18
N PHE A 29 -36.53 12.43 28.92
CA PHE A 29 -36.32 13.80 28.43
C PHE A 29 -35.48 14.63 29.40
N GLY A 30 -34.88 13.97 30.38
CA GLY A 30 -34.16 14.55 31.49
C GLY A 30 -33.70 13.44 32.44
N ASN A 31 -32.63 13.70 33.14
CA ASN A 31 -31.95 12.70 33.95
C ASN A 31 -32.53 12.65 35.37
N VAL A 32 -32.80 11.43 35.85
CA VAL A 32 -33.23 11.18 37.23
C VAL A 32 -32.33 10.11 37.87
N PRO A 33 -31.52 10.46 38.88
CA PRO A 33 -31.24 11.82 39.37
C PRO A 33 -30.42 12.63 38.34
N ASN A 34 -30.32 13.96 38.51
CA ASN A 34 -29.67 14.85 37.52
C ASN A 34 -28.13 14.94 37.67
N ASP A 35 -27.52 13.92 38.27
CA ASP A 35 -26.08 13.84 38.46
C ASP A 35 -25.34 13.71 37.12
N ARG A 36 -24.18 14.34 37.02
CA ARG A 36 -23.33 14.24 35.81
C ARG A 36 -22.47 12.99 35.80
N THR A 37 -22.30 12.31 36.94
CA THR A 37 -21.52 11.08 37.06
C THR A 37 -22.39 9.94 37.56
N VAL A 38 -22.33 8.81 36.86
CA VAL A 38 -23.03 7.58 37.22
C VAL A 38 -22.02 6.48 37.47
N ASN A 39 -22.05 5.88 38.66
CA ASN A 39 -21.19 4.75 39.04
C ASN A 39 -22.05 3.49 39.22
N GLY A 40 -22.49 2.92 38.10
CA GLY A 40 -23.37 1.76 38.09
C GLY A 40 -24.16 1.66 36.79
N PHE A 41 -25.47 1.93 36.84
CA PHE A 41 -26.37 1.75 35.70
C PHE A 41 -26.91 3.09 35.19
N HIS A 42 -26.73 3.36 33.89
CA HIS A 42 -27.45 4.41 33.18
C HIS A 42 -28.37 3.78 32.14
N GLY A 43 -29.64 4.20 32.11
CA GLY A 43 -30.61 3.71 31.13
C GLY A 43 -31.41 4.86 30.55
N SER A 44 -31.42 4.98 29.23
CA SER A 44 -32.19 6.03 28.55
C SER A 44 -33.24 5.42 27.62
N PHE A 45 -34.44 5.99 27.66
CA PHE A 45 -35.54 5.55 26.80
C PHE A 45 -35.62 6.37 25.51
N LEU A 46 -35.62 7.72 25.58
CA LEU A 46 -35.74 8.62 24.41
C LEU A 46 -34.57 9.59 24.26
N TYR A 47 -34.14 10.25 25.33
CA TYR A 47 -33.01 11.17 25.33
C TYR A 47 -32.34 11.25 26.71
N SER A 48 -31.02 11.41 26.70
CA SER A 48 -30.20 11.70 27.89
C SER A 48 -28.99 12.55 27.50
N ASP A 49 -28.59 13.46 28.40
CA ASP A 49 -27.30 14.17 28.36
C ASP A 49 -26.61 13.97 29.70
N THR A 50 -25.65 13.05 29.74
CA THR A 50 -24.95 12.64 30.96
C THR A 50 -23.46 12.87 30.79
N GLY A 51 -22.75 13.17 31.87
CA GLY A 51 -21.30 13.35 31.83
C GLY A 51 -20.59 12.00 31.69
N THR A 52 -20.18 11.43 32.83
CA THR A 52 -19.40 10.19 32.86
C THR A 52 -20.23 9.03 33.39
N VAL A 53 -20.22 7.91 32.67
CA VAL A 53 -20.79 6.64 33.14
C VAL A 53 -19.66 5.66 33.39
N ASN A 54 -19.50 5.23 34.63
CA ASN A 54 -18.61 4.15 35.05
C ASN A 54 -19.48 2.91 35.34
N GLY A 55 -19.65 2.03 34.36
CA GLY A 55 -20.49 0.84 34.51
C GLY A 55 -21.22 0.43 33.24
N PHE A 56 -22.55 0.32 33.32
CA PHE A 56 -23.39 -0.18 32.24
C PHE A 56 -24.34 0.91 31.72
N ASP A 57 -24.34 1.11 30.40
CA ASP A 57 -25.21 2.04 29.69
C ASP A 57 -26.18 1.30 28.76
N LEU A 58 -27.48 1.61 28.85
CA LEU A 58 -28.54 0.96 28.09
C LEU A 58 -29.45 1.99 27.42
N PRO A 59 -29.07 2.53 26.25
CA PRO A 59 -29.97 3.30 25.41
C PRO A 59 -30.96 2.38 24.69
N ILE A 60 -32.24 2.49 25.02
CA ILE A 60 -33.29 1.58 24.53
C ILE A 60 -33.83 2.06 23.18
N LEU A 61 -34.55 3.19 23.15
CA LEU A 61 -35.18 3.76 21.94
C LEU A 61 -34.68 5.18 21.60
N GLY A 62 -33.65 5.65 22.30
CA GLY A 62 -33.33 7.07 22.41
C GLY A 62 -31.87 7.43 22.21
N TYR A 63 -31.62 8.67 21.79
CA TYR A 63 -30.27 9.21 21.59
C TYR A 63 -29.64 9.50 22.96
N SER A 64 -28.58 8.75 23.31
CA SER A 64 -27.84 8.95 24.56
C SER A 64 -26.56 9.72 24.27
N GLU A 65 -26.45 10.92 24.85
CA GLU A 65 -25.23 11.70 24.83
C GLU A 65 -24.46 11.52 26.14
N LEU A 66 -23.23 11.02 26.03
CA LEU A 66 -22.28 10.87 27.13
C LEU A 66 -21.04 11.71 26.86
N ASP A 67 -20.44 12.28 27.90
CA ASP A 67 -19.08 12.82 27.79
C ASP A 67 -18.05 11.70 27.73
N HIS A 68 -18.16 10.69 28.60
CA HIS A 68 -17.20 9.59 28.67
C HIS A 68 -17.85 8.31 29.21
N LEU A 69 -17.46 7.16 28.66
CA LEU A 69 -17.92 5.84 29.12
C LEU A 69 -16.74 4.99 29.57
N ASN A 70 -16.77 4.55 30.83
CA ASN A 70 -15.88 3.51 31.34
C ASN A 70 -16.70 2.26 31.64
N GLY A 71 -16.86 1.38 30.65
CA GLY A 71 -17.63 0.14 30.82
C GLY A 71 -18.31 -0.37 29.56
N LEU A 72 -19.54 -0.85 29.68
CA LEU A 72 -20.26 -1.53 28.61
C LEU A 72 -21.53 -0.77 28.24
N GLN A 73 -21.69 -0.48 26.95
CA GLN A 73 -22.91 0.05 26.38
C GLN A 73 -23.55 -0.96 25.43
N ILE A 74 -24.86 -1.14 25.57
CA ILE A 74 -25.68 -1.93 24.64
C ILE A 74 -26.85 -1.08 24.17
N GLY A 75 -26.76 -0.52 22.96
CA GLY A 75 -27.83 0.23 22.31
C GLY A 75 -28.74 -0.67 21.48
N ALA A 76 -29.98 -0.87 21.92
CA ALA A 76 -30.89 -1.81 21.26
C ALA A 76 -31.50 -1.27 19.95
N ALA A 77 -31.86 0.02 19.90
CA ALA A 77 -32.49 0.63 18.72
C ALA A 77 -31.96 2.03 18.36
N ALA A 78 -31.15 2.66 19.21
CA ALA A 78 -30.68 4.02 19.01
C ALA A 78 -29.16 4.11 18.89
N GLY A 79 -28.71 5.22 18.29
CA GLY A 79 -27.29 5.54 18.21
C GLY A 79 -26.75 6.07 19.53
N SER A 80 -25.49 5.73 19.84
CA SER A 80 -24.75 6.26 20.97
C SER A 80 -23.86 7.42 20.53
N HIS A 81 -23.84 8.47 21.33
CA HIS A 81 -22.93 9.59 21.12
C HIS A 81 -22.05 9.79 22.35
N ILE A 82 -20.75 9.55 22.21
CA ILE A 82 -19.77 9.69 23.28
C ILE A 82 -18.76 10.76 22.88
N ARG A 83 -18.71 11.89 23.57
CA ARG A 83 -17.98 13.08 23.11
C ARG A 83 -16.47 12.98 23.29
N ASN A 84 -16.02 12.43 24.42
CA ASN A 84 -14.60 12.43 24.82
C ASN A 84 -14.00 11.02 24.93
N GLY A 85 -14.63 10.02 24.31
CA GLY A 85 -14.11 8.65 24.20
C GLY A 85 -14.64 7.66 25.23
N MET A 86 -14.25 6.41 25.04
CA MET A 86 -14.69 5.25 25.82
C MET A 86 -13.51 4.39 26.27
N ASN A 87 -13.55 3.87 27.50
CA ASN A 87 -12.75 2.71 27.92
C ASN A 87 -13.68 1.52 28.16
N GLY A 88 -13.77 0.60 27.20
CA GLY A 88 -14.65 -0.56 27.32
C GLY A 88 -15.25 -1.02 26.00
N ALA A 89 -16.57 -1.26 25.97
CA ALA A 89 -17.23 -1.77 24.78
C ALA A 89 -18.56 -1.06 24.50
N ALA A 90 -18.82 -0.74 23.24
CA ALA A 90 -20.08 -0.23 22.76
C ALA A 90 -20.62 -1.13 21.66
N ILE A 91 -21.84 -1.62 21.85
CA ILE A 91 -22.57 -2.44 20.89
C ILE A 91 -23.86 -1.70 20.59
N GLY A 92 -24.03 -1.20 19.37
CA GLY A 92 -25.19 -0.40 18.98
C GLY A 92 -25.41 -0.39 17.48
N LEU A 93 -26.51 0.16 17.00
CA LEU A 93 -26.71 0.29 15.54
C LEU A 93 -25.79 1.36 14.95
N PHE A 94 -25.62 2.48 15.67
CA PHE A 94 -24.80 3.62 15.27
C PHE A 94 -23.94 4.06 16.44
N ASN A 95 -22.61 4.00 16.31
CA ASN A 95 -21.68 4.48 17.34
C ASN A 95 -21.03 5.77 16.83
N TRP A 96 -21.26 6.90 17.50
CA TRP A 96 -20.69 8.20 17.15
C TRP A 96 -19.82 8.71 18.28
N HIS A 97 -18.54 8.32 18.27
CA HIS A 97 -17.63 8.60 19.37
C HIS A 97 -16.54 9.59 18.92
N GLY A 98 -16.44 10.70 19.64
CA GLY A 98 -15.30 11.60 19.57
C GLY A 98 -14.22 11.19 20.57
N GLY A 99 -13.03 11.78 20.45
CA GLY A 99 -11.91 11.47 21.35
C GLY A 99 -11.33 10.08 21.12
N GLN A 100 -10.87 9.45 22.20
CA GLN A 100 -10.15 8.18 22.16
C GLN A 100 -10.98 7.03 22.76
N ASP A 101 -11.26 6.04 21.92
CA ASP A 101 -11.88 4.78 22.32
C ASP A 101 -10.80 3.71 22.54
N ASN A 102 -10.66 3.26 23.77
CA ASN A 102 -9.87 2.11 24.15
C ASN A 102 -10.81 0.91 24.35
N GLY A 103 -10.93 0.05 23.34
CA GLY A 103 -11.69 -1.18 23.44
C GLY A 103 -12.46 -1.57 22.16
N LEU A 104 -13.73 -1.92 22.29
CA LEU A 104 -14.52 -2.59 21.24
C LEU A 104 -15.73 -1.76 20.81
N ASN A 105 -15.81 -1.43 19.53
CA ASN A 105 -16.98 -0.81 18.90
C ASN A 105 -17.63 -1.78 17.91
N ILE A 106 -18.89 -2.14 18.12
CA ILE A 106 -19.68 -2.98 17.20
C ILE A 106 -20.92 -2.22 16.79
N GLY A 107 -21.15 -2.10 15.48
CA GLY A 107 -22.41 -1.54 14.98
C GLY A 107 -22.62 -1.64 13.49
N LEU A 108 -23.74 -1.14 12.98
CA LEU A 108 -23.95 -1.05 11.54
C LEU A 108 -23.09 0.05 10.93
N ALA A 109 -23.01 1.18 11.62
CA ALA A 109 -22.13 2.29 11.27
C ALA A 109 -21.39 2.81 12.51
N ASN A 110 -20.07 2.88 12.42
CA ASN A 110 -19.21 3.39 13.47
C ASN A 110 -18.50 4.64 12.93
N GLN A 111 -18.70 5.78 13.59
CA GLN A 111 -17.93 6.99 13.38
C GLN A 111 -17.15 7.27 14.67
N VAL A 112 -15.85 6.97 14.65
CA VAL A 112 -15.00 6.99 15.83
C VAL A 112 -13.84 7.96 15.59
N GLY A 113 -13.37 8.66 16.62
CA GLY A 113 -12.15 9.44 16.56
C GLY A 113 -10.92 8.53 16.49
N ASP A 114 -10.19 8.46 17.59
CA ASP A 114 -9.04 7.56 17.74
C ASP A 114 -9.47 6.26 18.39
N LEU A 115 -9.16 5.14 17.76
CA LEU A 115 -9.43 3.82 18.29
C LEU A 115 -8.14 3.09 18.64
N ASN A 116 -8.06 2.60 19.86
CA ASN A 116 -7.10 1.60 20.30
C ASN A 116 -7.87 0.32 20.70
N GLY A 117 -7.98 -0.63 19.77
CA GLY A 117 -8.75 -1.84 19.99
C GLY A 117 -9.37 -2.40 18.70
N ALA A 118 -10.67 -2.69 18.72
CA ALA A 118 -11.37 -3.34 17.63
C ALA A 118 -12.65 -2.60 17.23
N ASN A 119 -12.84 -2.40 15.93
CA ASN A 119 -14.04 -1.85 15.35
C ASN A 119 -14.62 -2.81 14.33
N ILE A 120 -15.92 -3.11 14.47
CA ILE A 120 -16.63 -4.04 13.60
C ILE A 120 -17.93 -3.37 13.16
N GLY A 121 -18.12 -3.20 11.85
CA GLY A 121 -19.40 -2.73 11.33
C GLY A 121 -19.53 -2.73 9.82
N LEU A 122 -20.73 -2.55 9.28
CA LEU A 122 -20.89 -2.51 7.82
C LEU A 122 -20.15 -1.31 7.22
N TYR A 123 -20.23 -0.17 7.91
CA TYR A 123 -19.51 1.04 7.58
C TYR A 123 -18.67 1.52 8.78
N SER A 124 -17.40 1.77 8.55
CA SER A 124 -16.48 2.34 9.54
C SER A 124 -15.90 3.65 9.03
N ARG A 125 -16.02 4.72 9.81
CA ARG A 125 -15.31 5.99 9.61
C ARG A 125 -14.52 6.31 10.87
N THR A 126 -13.24 5.98 10.89
CA THR A 126 -12.39 6.16 12.07
C THR A 126 -11.22 7.09 11.74
N GLU A 127 -10.81 8.02 12.60
CA GLU A 127 -9.61 8.82 12.31
C GLU A 127 -8.35 7.95 12.36
N ASN A 128 -7.97 7.49 13.56
CA ASN A 128 -6.83 6.58 13.72
C ASN A 128 -7.29 5.24 14.25
N VAL A 129 -6.80 4.16 13.65
CA VAL A 129 -7.01 2.80 14.17
C VAL A 129 -5.66 2.25 14.62
N THR A 130 -5.52 1.92 15.90
CA THR A 130 -4.49 1.04 16.42
C THR A 130 -5.15 -0.28 16.82
N GLY A 131 -5.00 -1.33 16.02
CA GLY A 131 -5.67 -2.62 16.24
C GLY A 131 -6.44 -3.13 15.02
N PHE A 132 -7.72 -3.44 15.18
CA PHE A 132 -8.54 -4.11 14.15
C PHE A 132 -9.69 -3.23 13.67
N ASN A 133 -9.86 -3.12 12.35
CA ASN A 133 -11.01 -2.47 11.73
C ASN A 133 -11.60 -3.40 10.66
N LEU A 134 -12.84 -3.83 10.87
CA LEU A 134 -13.53 -4.83 10.07
C LEU A 134 -14.85 -4.25 9.55
N GLY A 135 -15.08 -4.34 8.23
CA GLY A 135 -16.38 -3.93 7.68
C GLY A 135 -16.66 -4.29 6.24
N LEU A 136 -17.69 -3.69 5.64
CA LEU A 136 -17.90 -3.72 4.19
C LEU A 136 -17.17 -2.56 3.52
N ALA A 137 -17.21 -1.39 4.16
CA ALA A 137 -16.47 -0.22 3.73
C ALA A 137 -15.83 0.47 4.94
N ASN A 138 -14.51 0.63 4.89
CA ASN A 138 -13.74 1.30 5.93
C ASN A 138 -13.13 2.59 5.37
N MET A 139 -13.36 3.70 6.06
CA MET A 139 -12.77 5.01 5.80
C MET A 139 -11.93 5.39 7.00
N THR A 140 -10.61 5.44 6.82
CA THR A 140 -9.66 5.75 7.88
C THR A 140 -8.76 6.91 7.51
N ARG A 141 -8.18 7.62 8.48
CA ARG A 141 -7.00 8.46 8.20
C ARG A 141 -5.76 7.58 8.30
N ASP A 142 -5.38 7.15 9.49
CA ASP A 142 -4.24 6.26 9.68
C ASP A 142 -4.65 4.91 10.29
N VAL A 143 -3.94 3.85 9.93
CA VAL A 143 -4.10 2.50 10.48
C VAL A 143 -2.74 1.97 10.93
N ASP A 144 -2.63 1.56 12.18
CA ASP A 144 -1.56 0.71 12.71
C ASP A 144 -2.17 -0.62 13.18
N GLY A 145 -2.20 -1.63 12.30
CA GLY A 145 -2.81 -2.93 12.58
C GLY A 145 -3.46 -3.60 11.37
N PHE A 146 -4.68 -4.09 11.54
CA PHE A 146 -5.42 -4.89 10.55
C PHE A 146 -6.68 -4.15 10.08
N ASN A 147 -6.77 -3.89 8.77
CA ASN A 147 -7.92 -3.25 8.14
C ASN A 147 -8.50 -4.19 7.06
N LEU A 148 -9.71 -4.68 7.27
CA LEU A 148 -10.39 -5.58 6.35
C LEU A 148 -11.75 -5.02 5.97
N ALA A 149 -11.98 -4.93 4.66
CA ALA A 149 -13.28 -4.55 4.11
C ALA A 149 -13.78 -5.56 3.07
N GLY A 150 -15.07 -5.86 3.11
CA GLY A 150 -15.74 -6.69 2.11
C GLY A 150 -15.86 -6.05 0.73
N ILE A 151 -15.77 -4.72 0.64
CA ILE A 151 -15.84 -3.95 -0.62
C ILE A 151 -14.59 -3.09 -0.77
N ALA A 152 -14.36 -2.16 0.15
CA ALA A 152 -13.28 -1.19 -0.01
C ALA A 152 -12.71 -0.65 1.31
N ASN A 153 -11.40 -0.48 1.33
CA ASN A 153 -10.69 0.32 2.33
C ASN A 153 -10.22 1.62 1.68
N TYR A 154 -10.60 2.76 2.25
CA TYR A 154 -10.11 4.08 1.86
C TYR A 154 -9.35 4.70 3.03
N SER A 155 -8.08 5.04 2.83
CA SER A 155 -7.20 5.62 3.85
C SER A 155 -6.61 6.94 3.35
N GLN A 156 -6.87 8.05 4.06
CA GLN A 156 -6.33 9.37 3.72
C GLN A 156 -4.86 9.54 4.13
N GLY A 157 -4.44 8.80 5.15
CA GLY A 157 -3.09 8.80 5.69
C GLY A 157 -2.38 7.49 5.38
N ASN A 158 -1.62 7.02 6.35
CA ASN A 158 -0.73 5.88 6.22
C ASN A 158 -1.36 4.61 6.79
N ILE A 159 -0.91 3.49 6.24
CA ILE A 159 -1.22 2.16 6.75
C ILE A 159 0.08 1.51 7.18
N ARG A 160 0.15 1.05 8.43
CA ARG A 160 1.19 0.20 8.98
C ARG A 160 0.54 -1.12 9.39
N GLY A 161 0.78 -2.19 8.64
CA GLY A 161 0.19 -3.50 8.92
C GLY A 161 -0.48 -4.14 7.71
N LEU A 162 -1.64 -4.75 7.90
CA LEU A 162 -2.35 -5.53 6.88
C LEU A 162 -3.62 -4.80 6.42
N ASN A 163 -3.78 -4.65 5.11
CA ASN A 163 -4.93 -3.98 4.52
C ASN A 163 -5.51 -4.81 3.37
N ILE A 164 -6.72 -5.32 3.57
CA ILE A 164 -7.32 -6.35 2.72
C ILE A 164 -8.72 -5.92 2.31
N SER A 165 -8.97 -5.82 1.00
CA SER A 165 -10.32 -5.66 0.45
C SER A 165 -10.28 -5.84 -1.08
N PRO A 166 -11.41 -6.02 -1.76
CA PRO A 166 -11.42 -5.93 -3.22
C PRO A 166 -10.79 -4.63 -3.76
N PHE A 167 -11.07 -3.49 -3.12
CA PHE A 167 -10.55 -2.18 -3.52
C PHE A 167 -9.87 -1.44 -2.37
N ASN A 168 -8.54 -1.42 -2.38
CA ASN A 168 -7.75 -0.63 -1.43
C ASN A 168 -7.34 0.70 -2.07
N TRP A 169 -7.55 1.81 -1.39
CA TRP A 169 -7.08 3.14 -1.79
C TRP A 169 -6.41 3.84 -0.62
N THR A 170 -5.12 4.16 -0.74
CA THR A 170 -4.33 4.80 0.32
C THR A 170 -3.61 6.03 -0.23
N GLU A 171 -3.98 7.22 0.23
CA GLU A 171 -3.33 8.48 -0.21
C GLU A 171 -1.94 8.66 0.41
N GLY A 172 -1.67 8.02 1.55
CA GLY A 172 -0.37 8.00 2.20
C GLY A 172 0.49 6.77 1.85
N LYS A 173 1.41 6.44 2.75
CA LYS A 173 2.30 5.27 2.62
C LYS A 173 1.64 4.02 3.16
N THR A 174 1.91 2.87 2.54
CA THR A 174 1.64 1.57 3.15
C THR A 174 2.96 0.89 3.54
N THR A 175 3.11 0.53 4.81
CA THR A 175 4.21 -0.30 5.33
C THR A 175 3.61 -1.60 5.88
N GLY A 176 3.79 -2.71 5.17
CA GLY A 176 3.21 -4.00 5.55
C GLY A 176 2.71 -4.78 4.34
N ALA A 177 1.44 -5.21 4.34
CA ALA A 177 0.86 -5.93 3.21
C ALA A 177 -0.50 -5.38 2.75
N ASN A 178 -0.61 -5.13 1.44
CA ASN A 178 -1.86 -4.87 0.75
C ASN A 178 -2.27 -6.11 -0.06
N ILE A 179 -3.48 -6.61 0.15
CA ILE A 179 -4.03 -7.74 -0.61
C ILE A 179 -5.40 -7.34 -1.16
N SER A 180 -5.53 -7.30 -2.49
CA SER A 180 -6.74 -6.78 -3.13
C SER A 180 -6.99 -7.32 -4.54
N VAL A 181 -8.10 -6.93 -5.15
CA VAL A 181 -8.29 -7.05 -6.60
C VAL A 181 -7.62 -5.87 -7.30
N ALA A 182 -7.87 -4.66 -6.79
CA ALA A 182 -7.19 -3.45 -7.23
C ALA A 182 -6.70 -2.64 -6.02
N ASN A 183 -5.43 -2.24 -6.09
CA ASN A 183 -4.78 -1.45 -5.06
C ASN A 183 -4.27 -0.12 -5.62
N HIS A 184 -4.55 0.97 -4.91
CA HIS A 184 -3.86 2.24 -5.03
C HIS A 184 -3.15 2.57 -3.71
N THR A 185 -1.87 2.97 -3.80
CA THR A 185 -1.13 3.56 -2.67
C THR A 185 -0.16 4.63 -3.17
N ARG A 186 0.27 5.57 -2.33
CA ARG A 186 1.32 6.51 -2.75
C ARG A 186 2.67 5.83 -2.79
N ASP A 187 3.18 5.39 -1.64
CA ASP A 187 4.38 4.54 -1.54
C ASP A 187 4.05 3.21 -0.87
N MET A 188 4.79 2.16 -1.20
CA MET A 188 4.64 0.86 -0.61
C MET A 188 5.98 0.33 -0.08
N THR A 189 5.99 -0.17 1.15
CA THR A 189 7.09 -0.97 1.70
C THR A 189 6.56 -2.30 2.22
N GLY A 190 6.98 -3.42 1.63
CA GLY A 190 6.57 -4.77 2.00
C GLY A 190 5.94 -5.57 0.85
N LEU A 191 4.74 -6.11 1.04
CA LEU A 191 4.04 -6.98 0.09
C LEU A 191 2.81 -6.31 -0.52
N ASN A 192 2.78 -6.14 -1.84
CA ASN A 192 1.67 -5.54 -2.55
C ASN A 192 1.10 -6.51 -3.58
N VAL A 193 -0.09 -7.04 -3.31
CA VAL A 193 -0.74 -8.06 -4.14
C VAL A 193 -2.09 -7.54 -4.60
N GLY A 194 -2.25 -7.42 -5.92
CA GLY A 194 -3.49 -7.07 -6.59
C GLY A 194 -3.85 -8.15 -7.60
N ALA A 195 -5.06 -8.67 -7.62
CA ALA A 195 -5.44 -9.66 -8.64
C ALA A 195 -5.40 -9.06 -10.06
N VAL A 196 -5.78 -7.78 -10.19
CA VAL A 196 -5.89 -7.07 -11.47
C VAL A 196 -4.84 -5.97 -11.57
N ALA A 197 -4.76 -5.07 -10.59
CA ALA A 197 -3.89 -3.92 -10.70
C ALA A 197 -3.31 -3.46 -9.37
N ASN A 198 -2.03 -3.11 -9.39
CA ASN A 198 -1.38 -2.30 -8.37
C ASN A 198 -0.92 -1.00 -9.01
N TRP A 199 -1.46 0.12 -8.53
CA TRP A 199 -1.00 1.47 -8.88
C TRP A 199 -0.31 2.08 -7.67
N SER A 200 0.97 2.43 -7.83
CA SER A 200 1.70 3.28 -6.89
C SER A 200 2.04 4.61 -7.55
N GLU A 201 1.72 5.72 -6.88
CA GLU A 201 2.08 7.06 -7.37
C GLU A 201 3.55 7.39 -7.13
N GLY A 202 4.21 6.69 -6.22
CA GLY A 202 5.61 6.83 -5.85
C GLY A 202 6.32 5.47 -5.89
N ASP A 203 7.07 5.20 -4.82
CA ASP A 203 8.05 4.11 -4.80
C ASP A 203 7.51 2.84 -4.14
N ILE A 204 7.98 1.70 -4.63
CA ILE A 204 7.73 0.38 -4.05
C ILE A 204 9.06 -0.21 -3.59
N THR A 205 9.15 -0.57 -2.32
CA THR A 205 10.26 -1.38 -1.76
C THR A 205 9.72 -2.72 -1.28
N GLY A 206 10.01 -3.80 -1.99
CA GLY A 206 9.58 -5.15 -1.65
C GLY A 206 9.03 -5.95 -2.83
N LEU A 207 7.94 -6.68 -2.62
CA LEU A 207 7.33 -7.57 -3.61
C LEU A 207 6.02 -6.97 -4.13
N ASN A 208 5.93 -6.76 -5.44
CA ASN A 208 4.77 -6.21 -6.12
C ASN A 208 4.24 -7.22 -7.16
N ILE A 209 3.00 -7.69 -6.98
CA ILE A 209 2.40 -8.73 -7.82
C ILE A 209 1.00 -8.29 -8.26
N ALA A 210 0.76 -8.21 -9.58
CA ALA A 210 -0.58 -8.10 -10.14
C ALA A 210 -0.63 -8.48 -11.61
N ALA A 211 -1.81 -8.49 -12.25
CA ALA A 211 -1.84 -8.56 -13.71
C ALA A 211 -1.20 -7.30 -14.35
N VAL A 212 -1.42 -6.13 -13.74
CA VAL A 212 -0.84 -4.85 -14.14
C VAL A 212 -0.19 -4.17 -12.93
N ASN A 213 1.11 -3.90 -13.01
CA ASN A 213 1.82 -3.10 -12.03
C ASN A 213 2.24 -1.77 -12.65
N LYS A 214 1.90 -0.66 -12.00
CA LYS A 214 2.36 0.69 -12.36
C LYS A 214 2.93 1.38 -11.12
N SER A 215 4.16 1.88 -11.21
CA SER A 215 4.86 2.56 -10.11
C SER A 215 5.89 3.57 -10.64
N GLN A 216 6.46 4.43 -9.79
CA GLN A 216 7.65 5.20 -10.16
C GLN A 216 8.88 4.29 -10.06
N ASN A 217 9.42 4.10 -8.86
CA ASN A 217 10.61 3.27 -8.66
C ASN A 217 10.25 1.98 -7.93
N VAL A 218 10.91 0.88 -8.29
CA VAL A 218 10.75 -0.40 -7.59
C VAL A 218 12.12 -0.90 -7.13
N VAL A 219 12.23 -1.22 -5.85
CA VAL A 219 13.39 -1.90 -5.26
C VAL A 219 12.91 -3.24 -4.72
N GLY A 220 13.26 -4.34 -5.37
CA GLY A 220 12.85 -5.69 -4.98
C GLY A 220 12.39 -6.53 -6.17
N ALA A 221 11.15 -7.02 -6.14
CA ALA A 221 10.59 -7.87 -7.18
C ALA A 221 9.26 -7.34 -7.71
N ASN A 222 9.15 -7.18 -9.03
CA ASN A 222 7.97 -6.69 -9.73
C ASN A 222 7.49 -7.76 -10.71
N ILE A 223 6.34 -8.39 -10.44
CA ILE A 223 5.86 -9.57 -11.18
C ILE A 223 4.46 -9.28 -11.71
N ALA A 224 4.30 -9.27 -13.04
CA ALA A 224 2.99 -9.05 -13.65
C ALA A 224 2.80 -9.67 -15.03
N ALA A 225 1.63 -9.48 -15.64
CA ALA A 225 1.52 -9.60 -17.09
C ALA A 225 2.07 -8.34 -17.78
N PHE A 226 1.88 -7.17 -17.16
CA PHE A 226 2.41 -5.89 -17.63
C PHE A 226 3.01 -5.10 -16.46
N ASN A 227 4.31 -4.81 -16.54
CA ASN A 227 5.01 -3.93 -15.59
C ASN A 227 5.32 -2.59 -16.28
N TRP A 228 4.96 -1.49 -15.62
CA TRP A 228 5.39 -0.13 -15.97
C TRP A 228 6.04 0.55 -14.77
N SER A 229 7.32 0.87 -14.88
CA SER A 229 8.04 1.69 -13.91
C SER A 229 8.99 2.70 -14.56
N GLU A 230 9.47 3.70 -13.82
CA GLU A 230 10.58 4.54 -14.26
C GLU A 230 11.90 3.82 -13.97
N ASP A 231 12.17 3.50 -12.70
CA ASP A 231 13.36 2.75 -12.29
C ASP A 231 13.00 1.40 -11.66
N MET A 232 13.83 0.39 -11.89
CA MET A 232 13.71 -0.92 -11.28
C MET A 232 15.07 -1.46 -10.84
N THR A 233 15.21 -1.72 -9.54
CA THR A 233 16.37 -2.39 -8.96
C THR A 233 15.96 -3.74 -8.40
N GLY A 234 16.46 -4.83 -9.00
CA GLY A 234 16.17 -6.20 -8.56
C GLY A 234 15.62 -7.08 -9.68
N LEU A 235 14.49 -7.74 -9.45
CA LEU A 235 13.88 -8.73 -10.36
C LEU A 235 12.58 -8.22 -10.99
N ASN A 236 12.59 -7.97 -12.30
CA ASN A 236 11.42 -7.53 -13.06
C ASN A 236 10.95 -8.67 -13.98
N ILE A 237 9.75 -9.20 -13.76
CA ILE A 237 9.18 -10.30 -14.54
C ILE A 237 7.81 -9.90 -15.06
N ALA A 238 7.65 -9.83 -16.39
CA ALA A 238 6.31 -9.74 -16.98
C ALA A 238 6.25 -10.23 -18.42
N ALA A 239 5.05 -10.46 -18.95
CA ALA A 239 4.92 -10.67 -20.40
C ALA A 239 5.41 -9.43 -21.15
N ILE A 240 5.10 -8.23 -20.63
CA ILE A 240 5.59 -6.97 -21.14
C ILE A 240 6.20 -6.16 -19.99
N ASN A 241 7.49 -5.85 -20.09
CA ASN A 241 8.15 -4.89 -19.21
C ASN A 241 8.36 -3.57 -19.96
N ARG A 242 7.89 -2.47 -19.39
CA ARG A 242 8.20 -1.11 -19.85
C ARG A 242 8.81 -0.32 -18.68
N THR A 243 10.13 -0.23 -18.66
CA THR A 243 10.86 0.47 -17.60
C THR A 243 11.89 1.42 -18.18
N HIS A 244 12.13 2.59 -17.59
CA HIS A 244 13.18 3.48 -18.11
C HIS A 244 14.57 2.92 -17.78
N ASN A 245 14.89 2.69 -16.50
CA ASN A 245 16.17 2.11 -16.08
C ASN A 245 15.97 0.81 -15.30
N VAL A 246 16.74 -0.22 -15.64
CA VAL A 246 16.79 -1.46 -14.85
C VAL A 246 18.20 -1.75 -14.38
N THR A 247 18.34 -2.03 -13.08
CA THR A 247 19.55 -2.60 -12.48
C THR A 247 19.21 -3.95 -11.86
N GLY A 248 19.66 -5.05 -12.48
CA GLY A 248 19.36 -6.41 -12.03
C GLY A 248 18.93 -7.34 -13.16
N ALA A 249 17.86 -8.11 -12.92
CA ALA A 249 17.34 -9.09 -13.87
C ALA A 249 15.97 -8.65 -14.39
N ASN A 250 15.86 -8.51 -15.71
CA ASN A 250 14.63 -8.22 -16.42
C ASN A 250 14.25 -9.39 -17.33
N ILE A 251 13.06 -9.92 -17.17
CA ILE A 251 12.58 -11.11 -17.88
C ILE A 251 11.19 -10.84 -18.44
N GLY A 252 11.01 -10.99 -19.76
CA GLY A 252 9.69 -10.87 -20.34
C GLY A 252 9.58 -11.29 -21.80
N ALA A 253 8.36 -11.42 -22.33
CA ALA A 253 8.20 -11.71 -23.75
C ALA A 253 8.60 -10.49 -24.60
N VAL A 254 8.26 -9.29 -24.12
CA VAL A 254 8.65 -8.01 -24.71
C VAL A 254 9.23 -7.11 -23.62
N ASN A 255 10.44 -6.61 -23.83
CA ASN A 255 11.11 -5.68 -22.93
C ASN A 255 11.35 -4.34 -23.65
N ILE A 256 10.82 -3.25 -23.12
CA ILE A 256 10.97 -1.89 -23.65
C ILE A 256 11.68 -1.05 -22.60
N MET A 257 12.96 -0.77 -22.84
CA MET A 257 13.87 -0.20 -21.85
C MET A 257 14.64 1.02 -22.35
N GLY A 258 14.91 1.97 -21.46
CA GLY A 258 15.93 3.01 -21.68
C GLY A 258 17.32 2.43 -21.48
N ASN A 259 17.64 2.05 -20.24
CA ASN A 259 18.93 1.49 -19.86
C ASN A 259 18.76 0.18 -19.07
N VAL A 260 19.63 -0.80 -19.30
CA VAL A 260 19.69 -2.03 -18.51
C VAL A 260 21.12 -2.29 -18.06
N THR A 261 21.33 -2.38 -16.75
CA THR A 261 22.57 -2.86 -16.14
C THR A 261 22.29 -4.23 -15.51
N GLY A 262 22.79 -5.30 -16.13
CA GLY A 262 22.61 -6.67 -15.64
C GLY A 262 22.13 -7.65 -16.71
N PHE A 263 21.07 -8.39 -16.42
CA PHE A 263 20.53 -9.45 -17.27
C PHE A 263 19.19 -9.04 -17.87
N ASN A 264 19.08 -9.04 -19.19
CA ASN A 264 17.85 -8.79 -19.92
C ASN A 264 17.50 -10.02 -20.76
N LEU A 265 16.35 -10.64 -20.51
CA LEU A 265 15.86 -11.79 -21.26
C LEU A 265 14.49 -11.50 -21.85
N GLY A 266 14.34 -11.65 -23.16
CA GLY A 266 13.02 -11.69 -23.74
C GLY A 266 12.88 -12.17 -25.17
N GLY A 267 11.64 -12.39 -25.62
CA GLY A 267 11.38 -12.70 -27.03
C GLY A 267 11.82 -11.54 -27.94
N PHE A 268 11.46 -10.33 -27.52
CA PHE A 268 11.83 -9.07 -28.16
C PHE A 268 12.39 -8.10 -27.13
N ASN A 269 13.62 -7.66 -27.31
CA ASN A 269 14.25 -6.65 -26.48
C ASN A 269 14.43 -5.36 -27.28
N PHE A 270 13.74 -4.29 -26.88
CA PHE A 270 13.90 -2.94 -27.40
C PHE A 270 14.54 -2.09 -26.30
N THR A 271 15.83 -1.83 -26.40
CA THR A 271 16.60 -1.19 -25.33
C THR A 271 17.42 -0.01 -25.87
N GLY A 272 17.62 1.05 -25.09
CA GLY A 272 18.63 2.05 -25.40
C GLY A 272 20.01 1.46 -25.17
N ASP A 273 20.46 1.46 -23.93
CA ASP A 273 21.79 0.98 -23.57
C ASP A 273 21.72 -0.28 -22.69
N VAL A 274 22.57 -1.26 -22.96
CA VAL A 274 22.73 -2.46 -22.14
C VAL A 274 24.16 -2.58 -21.67
N THR A 275 24.35 -2.74 -20.37
CA THR A 275 25.61 -3.13 -19.74
C THR A 275 25.42 -4.48 -19.08
N GLY A 276 25.92 -5.55 -19.71
CA GLY A 276 25.76 -6.93 -19.24
C GLY A 276 25.31 -7.90 -20.31
N LEU A 277 24.29 -8.72 -20.03
CA LEU A 277 23.80 -9.78 -20.92
C LEU A 277 22.42 -9.43 -21.45
N ASN A 278 22.32 -9.29 -22.77
CA ASN A 278 21.06 -9.11 -23.50
C ASN A 278 20.74 -10.39 -24.28
N LEU A 279 19.72 -11.13 -23.89
CA LEU A 279 19.33 -12.39 -24.50
C LEU A 279 17.92 -12.30 -25.08
N GLY A 280 17.75 -12.62 -26.36
CA GLY A 280 16.42 -12.68 -26.92
C GLY A 280 16.25 -13.27 -28.31
N GLY A 281 15.01 -13.43 -28.76
CA GLY A 281 14.75 -13.85 -30.15
C GLY A 281 15.19 -12.75 -31.12
N ILE A 282 14.79 -11.52 -30.82
CA ILE A 282 15.20 -10.30 -31.51
C ILE A 282 15.66 -9.27 -30.49
N ASN A 283 16.88 -8.75 -30.68
CA ASN A 283 17.44 -7.67 -29.87
C ASN A 283 17.63 -6.43 -30.73
N VAL A 284 17.05 -5.31 -30.29
CA VAL A 284 17.24 -3.97 -30.89
C VAL A 284 17.76 -3.06 -29.79
N ALA A 285 19.03 -2.66 -29.90
CA ALA A 285 19.72 -1.81 -28.94
C ALA A 285 20.34 -0.58 -29.60
N LYS A 286 20.63 0.48 -28.84
CA LYS A 286 21.61 1.50 -29.28
C LYS A 286 23.01 1.01 -28.97
N ASN A 287 23.34 0.81 -27.70
CA ASN A 287 24.66 0.35 -27.27
C ASN A 287 24.56 -0.92 -26.43
N VAL A 288 25.46 -1.88 -26.67
CA VAL A 288 25.64 -3.06 -25.82
C VAL A 288 27.10 -3.18 -25.37
N ASP A 289 27.33 -2.87 -24.11
CA ASP A 289 28.58 -3.14 -23.39
C ASP A 289 28.47 -4.48 -22.67
N GLY A 290 28.93 -5.54 -23.34
CA GLY A 290 28.77 -6.91 -22.87
C GLY A 290 28.38 -7.86 -24.01
N LEU A 291 27.46 -8.77 -23.71
CA LEU A 291 27.10 -9.86 -24.62
C LEU A 291 25.66 -9.73 -25.10
N ASN A 292 25.48 -9.64 -26.42
CA ASN A 292 24.20 -9.59 -27.09
C ASN A 292 23.93 -10.91 -27.81
N LEU A 293 23.04 -11.73 -27.26
CA LEU A 293 22.71 -13.06 -27.77
C LEU A 293 21.30 -13.05 -28.34
N GLY A 294 21.15 -13.39 -29.61
CA GLY A 294 19.81 -13.58 -30.15
C GLY A 294 19.72 -14.19 -31.52
N GLY A 295 18.52 -14.55 -31.96
CA GLY A 295 18.32 -14.98 -33.34
C GLY A 295 18.71 -13.88 -34.31
N ILE A 296 18.30 -12.65 -33.99
CA ILE A 296 18.59 -11.43 -34.75
C ILE A 296 19.03 -10.33 -33.78
N ASN A 297 20.17 -9.72 -34.04
CA ASN A 297 20.73 -8.62 -33.26
C ASN A 297 20.89 -7.37 -34.14
N PHE A 298 20.30 -6.25 -33.71
CA PHE A 298 20.48 -4.93 -34.29
C PHE A 298 21.00 -3.96 -33.23
N SER A 299 22.14 -3.34 -33.47
CA SER A 299 22.74 -2.35 -32.56
C SER A 299 23.39 -1.19 -33.32
N GLN A 300 23.63 -0.06 -32.65
CA GLN A 300 24.54 0.97 -33.19
C GLN A 300 25.97 0.67 -32.77
N SER A 301 26.18 0.28 -31.51
CA SER A 301 27.47 -0.18 -31.01
C SER A 301 27.28 -1.46 -30.19
N SER A 302 28.15 -2.45 -30.37
CA SER A 302 28.12 -3.67 -29.57
C SER A 302 29.50 -4.26 -29.35
N THR A 303 29.79 -4.67 -28.12
CA THR A 303 31.05 -5.35 -27.79
C THR A 303 31.09 -6.75 -28.40
N ALA A 304 30.03 -7.55 -28.22
CA ALA A 304 29.94 -8.90 -28.76
C ALA A 304 28.49 -9.24 -29.14
N ASP A 305 28.26 -9.51 -30.43
CA ASP A 305 26.98 -10.04 -30.92
C ASP A 305 27.11 -11.51 -31.33
N ILE A 306 26.18 -12.36 -30.89
CA ILE A 306 26.09 -13.76 -31.31
C ILE A 306 24.65 -14.05 -31.74
N GLY A 307 24.49 -14.52 -32.98
CA GLY A 307 23.17 -14.75 -33.54
C GLY A 307 23.16 -15.30 -34.95
N ALA A 308 21.98 -15.65 -35.47
CA ALA A 308 21.89 -16.04 -36.89
C ALA A 308 22.20 -14.84 -37.79
N ILE A 309 21.70 -13.66 -37.40
CA ILE A 309 21.93 -12.39 -38.09
C ILE A 309 22.38 -11.34 -37.08
N ASN A 310 23.54 -10.72 -37.32
CA ASN A 310 24.05 -9.61 -36.53
C ASN A 310 24.26 -8.39 -37.42
N TYR A 311 23.67 -7.26 -37.05
CA TYR A 311 23.91 -5.96 -37.65
C TYR A 311 24.30 -4.96 -36.56
N ALA A 312 25.45 -4.31 -36.73
CA ALA A 312 25.92 -3.27 -35.83
C ALA A 312 26.60 -2.14 -36.61
N ASP A 313 26.37 -0.86 -36.30
CA ASP A 313 27.16 0.19 -36.95
C ASP A 313 28.64 0.10 -36.54
N ARG A 314 28.94 -0.21 -35.28
CA ARG A 314 30.28 -0.51 -34.75
C ARG A 314 30.28 -1.77 -33.90
N THR A 315 31.31 -2.61 -34.05
CA THR A 315 31.44 -3.82 -33.22
C THR A 315 32.87 -4.32 -33.03
N THR A 316 33.13 -4.96 -31.89
CA THR A 316 34.41 -5.64 -31.63
C THR A 316 34.37 -7.11 -32.04
N PHE A 317 33.29 -7.83 -31.74
CA PHE A 317 33.17 -9.26 -32.06
C PHE A 317 31.77 -9.62 -32.57
N GLN A 318 31.70 -10.41 -33.65
CA GLN A 318 30.44 -11.02 -34.08
C GLN A 318 30.61 -12.49 -34.45
N PHE A 319 29.65 -13.32 -34.04
CA PHE A 319 29.52 -14.71 -34.47
C PHE A 319 28.12 -14.99 -35.01
N GLY A 320 28.02 -15.47 -36.25
CA GLY A 320 26.71 -15.74 -36.84
C GLY A 320 26.72 -16.29 -38.24
N LEU A 321 25.53 -16.52 -38.83
CA LEU A 321 25.46 -16.90 -40.24
C LEU A 321 25.74 -15.67 -41.12
N ILE A 322 25.18 -14.53 -40.74
CA ILE A 322 25.35 -13.25 -41.43
C ILE A 322 25.77 -12.19 -40.41
N ASN A 323 26.94 -11.61 -40.60
CA ASN A 323 27.46 -10.51 -39.79
C ASN A 323 27.63 -9.27 -40.68
N THR A 324 27.08 -8.14 -40.27
CA THR A 324 27.18 -6.87 -41.01
C THR A 324 27.58 -5.74 -40.08
N THR A 325 28.63 -5.01 -40.43
CA THR A 325 29.03 -3.81 -39.71
C THR A 325 29.61 -2.73 -40.62
N LYS A 326 29.52 -1.47 -40.20
CA LYS A 326 30.22 -0.37 -40.87
C LYS A 326 31.65 -0.28 -40.35
N ASP A 327 31.81 -0.33 -39.02
CA ASP A 327 33.08 -0.21 -38.31
C ASP A 327 33.38 -1.47 -37.47
N LEU A 328 34.15 -2.41 -38.02
CA LEU A 328 34.72 -3.53 -37.29
C LEU A 328 36.01 -3.10 -36.58
N GLU A 329 36.16 -3.43 -35.29
CA GLU A 329 37.38 -3.19 -34.50
C GLU A 329 38.15 -4.48 -34.19
N GLY A 330 37.48 -5.63 -34.22
CA GLY A 330 38.06 -6.93 -33.90
C GLY A 330 37.79 -7.97 -34.98
N LEU A 331 36.94 -8.96 -34.66
CA LEU A 331 36.80 -10.21 -35.41
C LEU A 331 35.33 -10.54 -35.70
N GLN A 332 35.04 -10.95 -36.93
CA GLN A 332 33.78 -11.57 -37.31
C GLN A 332 34.02 -13.02 -37.73
N ILE A 333 33.15 -13.92 -37.30
CA ILE A 333 33.12 -15.31 -37.72
C ILE A 333 31.71 -15.63 -38.22
N GLY A 334 31.60 -16.05 -39.48
CA GLY A 334 30.32 -16.38 -40.06
C GLY A 334 30.35 -16.78 -41.52
N LEU A 335 29.23 -17.33 -42.04
CA LEU A 335 29.17 -17.72 -43.45
C LEU A 335 29.33 -16.52 -44.38
N ILE A 336 28.73 -15.38 -44.00
CA ILE A 336 28.83 -14.11 -44.72
C ILE A 336 29.21 -13.02 -43.70
N ASN A 337 30.36 -12.37 -43.92
CA ASN A 337 30.83 -11.26 -43.08
C ASN A 337 31.01 -10.02 -43.95
N VAL A 338 30.27 -8.96 -43.64
CA VAL A 338 30.33 -7.66 -44.32
C VAL A 338 30.87 -6.62 -43.34
N ALA A 339 31.96 -5.96 -43.70
CA ALA A 339 32.56 -4.88 -42.92
C ALA A 339 33.09 -3.79 -43.85
N THR A 340 32.46 -2.61 -43.87
CA THR A 340 32.80 -1.52 -44.81
C THR A 340 34.22 -0.99 -44.59
N ASN A 341 34.70 -1.01 -43.34
CA ASN A 341 36.06 -0.57 -42.97
C ASN A 341 37.12 -1.70 -42.99
N ALA A 342 36.78 -2.90 -43.44
CA ALA A 342 37.73 -4.02 -43.51
C ALA A 342 38.56 -3.97 -44.82
N ALA A 343 39.71 -4.67 -44.81
CA ALA A 343 40.59 -4.76 -45.98
C ALA A 343 39.90 -5.35 -47.22
N ILE A 344 38.94 -6.26 -47.00
CA ILE A 344 38.04 -6.79 -48.02
C ILE A 344 36.61 -6.64 -47.47
N PRO A 345 35.72 -5.87 -48.14
CA PRO A 345 34.40 -5.55 -47.59
C PRO A 345 33.47 -6.75 -47.33
N VAL A 346 33.67 -7.86 -48.05
CA VAL A 346 32.89 -9.09 -47.88
C VAL A 346 33.83 -10.29 -47.85
N LEU A 347 33.83 -11.06 -46.76
CA LEU A 347 34.63 -12.27 -46.62
C LEU A 347 33.81 -13.47 -46.12
N PRO A 348 33.96 -14.66 -46.72
CA PRO A 348 33.42 -15.89 -46.15
C PRO A 348 34.21 -16.33 -44.92
N LEU A 349 33.54 -16.98 -43.98
CA LEU A 349 34.10 -17.60 -42.76
C LEU A 349 34.66 -16.63 -41.72
N VAL A 350 35.60 -15.76 -42.08
CA VAL A 350 36.29 -14.86 -41.13
C VAL A 350 36.55 -13.48 -41.75
N ASN A 351 36.30 -12.41 -41.00
CA ASN A 351 36.71 -11.04 -41.34
C ASN A 351 37.32 -10.34 -40.11
N PHE A 352 38.27 -9.42 -40.31
CA PHE A 352 38.97 -8.75 -39.21
C PHE A 352 39.44 -7.34 -39.60
N HIS A 353 39.54 -6.46 -38.60
CA HIS A 353 40.16 -5.14 -38.77
C HIS A 353 41.68 -5.24 -38.75
N ARG A 354 42.36 -4.47 -39.61
CA ARG A 354 43.83 -4.41 -39.68
C ARG A 354 44.27 -2.98 -39.33
N SER A 355 44.77 -2.77 -38.12
CA SER A 355 45.47 -1.53 -37.79
C SER A 355 46.87 -1.58 -38.41
N PHE A 356 47.21 -0.58 -39.22
CA PHE A 356 48.57 -0.36 -39.71
C PHE A 356 49.23 0.76 -38.93
#